data_AF-A0A2L2Z3W7-F1
#
_entry.id   AF-A0A2L2Z3W7-F1
#
_cell.length_a   1.000
_cell.length_b   1.000
_cell.length_c   1.000
_cell.angle_alpha   90.00
_cell.angle_beta   90.00
_cell.angle_gamma   90.00
#
_symmetry.space_group_name_H-M   'P 1'
#
loop_
_entity.id
_entity.type
_entity.pdbx_description
1 polymer ?
#
loop_
_entity_poly.entity_id
_entity_poly.type
_entity_poly.pdbx_seq_one_letter_code
_entity_poly.pdbx_strand_id
1 'polypeptide(L)' 'NYSLDSIRWLEYVSFSEGISINHALNSQGEVFIDGIKEDGYCAVTRTVYRFHVSFFSSFCIFLNLFFINDD' A
#
# COMPACT_ATOMS: atom_id res chain seq x y z
N ASN A 1 9.08 9.91 -5.04
CA ASN A 1 10.01 9.20 -4.12
C ASN A 1 9.26 8.08 -3.43
N TYR A 2 9.72 6.84 -3.58
CA TYR A 2 9.08 5.62 -3.07
C TYR A 2 10.10 4.80 -2.26
N SER A 3 9.63 4.04 -1.27
CA SER A 3 10.51 3.15 -0.51
C SER A 3 10.61 1.79 -1.20
N LEU A 4 11.81 1.23 -1.29
CA LEU A 4 12.01 -0.14 -1.77
C LEU A 4 11.35 -1.17 -0.84
N ASP A 5 11.32 -0.87 0.46
CA ASP A 5 10.68 -1.75 1.45
C ASP A 5 9.16 -1.71 1.33
N SER A 6 8.57 -0.55 1.01
CA SER A 6 7.13 -0.46 0.77
C SER A 6 6.74 -1.28 -0.46
N ILE A 7 7.53 -1.22 -1.54
CA ILE A 7 7.28 -2.02 -2.74
C ILE A 7 7.37 -3.52 -2.46
N ARG A 8 8.42 -3.98 -1.76
CA ARG A 8 8.57 -5.40 -1.41
C ARG A 8 7.42 -5.89 -0.54
N TRP A 9 6.97 -5.07 0.40
CA TRP A 9 5.81 -5.40 1.23
C TRP A 9 4.52 -5.52 0.40
N LEU A 10 4.29 -4.58 -0.54
CA LEU A 10 3.12 -4.63 -1.42
C LEU A 10 3.13 -5.86 -2.34
N GLU A 11 4.30 -6.24 -2.89
CA GLU A 11 4.44 -7.48 -3.67
C GLU A 11 4.18 -8.72 -2.81
N TYR A 12 4.65 -8.73 -1.56
CA TYR A 12 4.39 -9.83 -0.63
C TYR A 12 2.90 -9.98 -0.32
N VAL A 13 2.20 -8.87 -0.03
CA VAL A 13 0.74 -8.88 0.22
C VAL A 13 -0.03 -9.29 -1.03
N SER A 14 0.35 -8.75 -2.19
CA SER A 14 -0.22 -9.13 -3.48
C SER A 14 -0.12 -10.63 -3.74
N PHE A 15 1.05 -11.22 -3.46
CA PHE A 15 1.28 -12.65 -3.59
C PHE A 15 0.53 -13.48 -2.53
N SER A 16 0.53 -13.07 -1.26
CA SER A 16 -0.06 -13.85 -0.16
C SER A 16 -1.58 -13.87 -0.20
N GLU A 17 -2.21 -12.73 -0.54
CA GLU A 17 -3.66 -12.58 -0.62
C GLU A 17 -4.19 -12.88 -2.04
N GLY A 18 -3.29 -13.08 -3.03
CA GLY A 18 -3.66 -13.32 -4.41
C GLY A 18 -4.36 -12.13 -5.08
N ILE A 19 -4.10 -10.92 -4.58
CA ILE A 19 -4.68 -9.67 -5.09
C ILE A 19 -3.67 -8.92 -5.95
N SER A 20 -4.15 -8.10 -6.88
CA SER A 20 -3.27 -7.22 -7.66
C SER A 20 -3.24 -5.83 -7.01
N ILE A 21 -2.06 -5.41 -6.53
CA ILE A 21 -1.86 -4.09 -5.95
C ILE A 21 -1.04 -3.25 -6.93
N ASN A 22 -1.60 -2.12 -7.36
CA ASN A 22 -0.89 -1.13 -8.15
C ASN A 22 0.04 -0.35 -7.23
N HIS A 23 1.32 -0.26 -7.59
CA HIS A 23 2.33 0.52 -6.89
C HIS A 23 3.31 1.15 -7.89
N ALA A 24 4.22 1.99 -7.39
CA ALA A 24 5.10 2.84 -8.20
C ALA A 24 5.90 2.13 -9.32
N LEU A 25 6.17 0.83 -9.18
CA LEU A 25 7.01 0.05 -10.12
C LEU A 25 6.25 -0.97 -10.98
N ASN A 26 4.96 -1.21 -10.74
CA ASN A 26 4.27 -2.41 -11.28
C ASN A 26 2.94 -2.10 -11.98
N SER A 27 2.83 -0.96 -12.69
CA SER A 27 2.05 -0.83 -13.95
C SER A 27 1.55 0.59 -14.29
N GLN A 28 1.48 1.53 -13.34
CA GLN A 28 0.93 2.88 -13.61
C GLN A 28 1.76 4.05 -13.05
N GLY A 29 2.86 3.76 -12.36
CA GLY A 29 3.64 4.78 -11.65
C GLY A 29 3.03 5.08 -10.29
N GLU A 30 3.29 6.29 -9.77
CA GLU A 30 2.83 6.69 -8.44
C GLU A 30 1.29 6.72 -8.39
N VAL A 31 0.70 6.14 -7.33
CA VAL A 31 -0.76 6.07 -7.16
C VAL A 31 -1.24 7.36 -6.52
N PHE A 32 -2.24 8.00 -7.13
CA PHE A 32 -2.91 9.18 -6.58
C PHE A 32 -4.39 8.87 -6.36
N ILE A 33 -4.86 9.00 -5.13
CA ILE A 33 -6.27 8.87 -4.75
C ILE A 33 -6.67 10.19 -4.11
N ASP A 34 -7.69 10.84 -4.67
CA ASP A 34 -8.16 12.15 -4.21
C ASP A 34 -7.04 13.22 -4.12
N GLY A 35 -6.09 13.16 -5.05
CA GLY A 35 -4.92 14.06 -5.07
C GLY A 35 -3.84 13.75 -4.02
N ILE A 36 -4.06 12.75 -3.16
CA ILE A 36 -3.08 12.26 -2.19
C ILE A 36 -2.27 11.13 -2.80
N LYS A 37 -0.96 11.17 -2.59
CA LYS A 37 -0.05 10.12 -3.04
C LYS A 37 -0.11 8.92 -2.09
N GLU A 38 -0.37 7.75 -2.65
CA GLU A 38 -0.47 6.48 -1.94
C GLU A 38 0.67 5.52 -2.33
N ASP A 39 1.02 4.60 -1.44
CA ASP A 39 2.07 3.60 -1.69
C ASP A 39 1.55 2.45 -2.57
N GLY A 40 0.32 2.00 -2.33
CA GLY A 40 -0.34 0.99 -3.14
C GLY A 40 -1.86 1.09 -3.15
N TYR A 41 -2.47 0.62 -4.23
CA TYR A 41 -3.93 0.57 -4.37
C TYR A 41 -4.40 -0.70 -5.05
N CYS A 42 -5.39 -1.35 -4.47
CA CYS A 42 -6.07 -2.48 -5.09
C CYS A 42 -7.46 -2.03 -5.58
N ALA A 43 -7.64 -2.01 -6.90
CA ALA A 43 -8.92 -1.63 -7.51
C ALA A 43 -10.04 -2.66 -7.27
N VAL A 44 -9.68 -3.93 -7.07
CA VAL A 44 -10.64 -5.03 -6.84
C VAL A 44 -11.34 -4.86 -5.50
N THR A 45 -10.57 -4.54 -4.45
CA THR A 45 -11.05 -4.40 -3.08
C THR A 45 -11.31 -2.94 -2.69
N ARG A 46 -10.97 -1.98 -3.57
CA ARG A 46 -10.97 -0.52 -3.30
C ARG A 46 -10.16 -0.15 -2.07
N THR A 47 -9.02 -0.81 -1.96
CA THR A 47 -8.20 -0.79 -0.77
C THR A 47 -6.96 0.03 -1.00
N VAL A 48 -6.67 0.95 -0.06
CA VAL A 48 -5.47 1.77 -0.07
C VAL A 48 -4.46 1.25 0.94
N TYR A 49 -3.25 0.96 0.46
CA TYR A 49 -2.14 0.50 1.26
C TYR A 49 -1.16 1.66 1.46
N ARG A 50 -0.89 2.00 2.72
CA ARG A 50 0.13 2.97 3.13
C ARG A 50 1.18 2.28 3.97
N PHE A 51 2.43 2.46 3.59
CA PHE A 51 3.54 1.89 4.33
C PHE A 51 3.98 2.87 5.42
N HIS A 52 3.61 2.58 6.67
CA HIS A 52 4.03 3.37 7.81
C HIS A 52 4.93 2.57 8.75
N VAL A 53 6.13 3.08 9.00
CA VAL A 53 7.08 2.49 9.96
C VAL A 53 7.05 3.34 11.23
N SER A 54 6.29 2.90 12.24
CA SER A 54 6.36 3.50 13.57
C SER A 54 7.40 2.77 14.43
N PHE A 55 8.41 3.50 14.89
CA PHE A 55 9.36 3.01 15.90
C PHE A 55 8.74 3.14 17.29
N PHE A 56 7.83 2.23 17.64
CA PHE A 56 7.57 1.95 19.05
C PHE A 56 8.50 0.82 19.50
N SER A 57 9.21 1.08 20.60
CA SER A 57 10.15 0.15 21.24
C SER A 57 9.57 -1.27 21.26
N SER A 58 10.24 -2.18 20.54
CA SER A 58 10.05 -3.64 20.52
C SER A 58 8.97 -4.26 19.60
N PHE A 59 8.25 -3.51 18.77
CA PHE A 59 7.35 -4.14 17.79
C PHE A 59 7.20 -3.30 16.51
N CYS A 60 7.79 -3.77 15.39
CA CYS A 60 7.49 -3.22 14.06
C CYS A 60 6.08 -3.66 13.67
N ILE A 61 5.10 -2.78 13.83
CA ILE A 61 3.76 -2.99 13.28
C ILE A 61 3.78 -2.48 11.84
N PHE A 62 3.69 -3.40 10.87
CA PHE A 62 3.29 -3.04 9.51
C PHE A 62 1.79 -2.74 9.55
N LEU A 63 1.44 -1.47 9.67
CA LEU A 63 0.04 -1.07 9.84
C LEU A 63 -0.69 -1.12 8.50
N ASN A 64 -1.73 -1.95 8.43
CA ASN A 64 -2.58 -2.12 7.26
C ASN A 64 -3.74 -1.11 7.28
N LEU A 65 -3.98 -0.53 6.10
CA LEU A 65 -5.28 -0.16 5.52
C LEU A 65 -6.14 0.93 6.16
N PHE A 66 -6.42 1.97 5.37
CA PHE A 66 -7.65 2.75 5.48
C PHE A 66 -8.64 2.20 4.45
N PHE A 67 -9.82 1.76 4.89
CA PHE A 67 -10.96 1.55 4.00
C PHE A 67 -11.49 2.93 3.63
N ILE A 68 -11.47 3.29 2.34
CA ILE A 68 -12.30 4.40 1.85
C ILE A 68 -13.71 3.82 1.79
N ASN A 69 -14.49 4.05 2.84
CA ASN A 69 -15.94 3.96 2.73
C ASN A 69 -16.37 5.20 1.95
N ASP A 70 -16.78 5.00 0.69
CA ASP A 70 -17.60 5.97 -0.02
C ASP A 70 -18.95 6.07 0.72
N ASP A 71 -19.18 7.19 1.42
CA ASP A 71 -20.51 7.75 1.68
C ASP A 71 -20.70 8.99 0.79
#